data_AF-A0A3M7QPX7-F1
#
_entry.id   AF-A0A3M7QPX7-F1
#
_cell.length_a   1.000
_cell.length_b   1.000
_cell.length_c   1.000
_cell.angle_alpha   90.00
_cell.angle_beta   90.00
_cell.angle_gamma   90.00
#
_symmetry.space_group_name_H-M   'P 1'
#
loop_
_entity.id
_entity.type
_entity.pdbx_description
1 polymer ?
#
loop_
_entity_poly.entity_id
_entity_poly.type
_entity_poly.pdbx_seq_one_letter_code
_entity_poly.pdbx_strand_id
1 'polypeptide(L)'
;MLSVAWRFGHVTVVSDTDFQIVFDIAVDDIEKANDACFNEASCDFEDEFCGYHNTKEGDDFDWYRAKGRIYYSTGQSVDHTTNTVEGYYA
;
A
#
# COMPACT_ATOMS: atom_id res chain seq x y z
N MET A 1 9.74 21.25 15.60
CA MET A 1 8.86 20.22 16.16
C MET A 1 9.04 19.00 15.26
N LEU A 2 9.71 17.94 15.73
CA LEU A 2 9.91 16.74 14.91
C LEU A 2 8.54 16.06 14.79
N SER A 3 8.00 15.96 13.58
CA SER A 3 6.83 15.12 13.34
C SER A 3 7.27 13.67 13.54
N VAL A 4 6.66 12.99 14.51
CA VAL A 4 6.77 11.53 14.60
C VAL A 4 5.89 11.00 13.48
N ALA A 5 6.53 10.53 12.42
CA ALA A 5 5.84 9.85 11.32
C ALA A 5 5.95 8.34 11.56
N TRP A 6 4.81 7.72 11.86
CA TRP A 6 4.68 6.27 11.83
C TRP A 6 4.86 5.79 10.39
N ARG A 7 5.52 4.65 10.23
CA ARG A 7 5.74 4.01 8.93
C ARG A 7 5.11 2.64 8.97
N PHE A 8 4.33 2.33 7.94
CA PHE A 8 3.88 0.99 7.67
C PHE A 8 5.04 0.16 7.09
N GLY A 9 5.06 -1.12 7.40
CA GLY A 9 5.99 -2.07 6.82
C GLY A 9 5.61 -3.48 7.20
N HIS A 10 5.89 -4.44 6.32
CA HIS A 10 5.61 -5.84 6.55
C HIS A 10 6.79 -6.72 6.14
N VAL A 11 6.88 -7.93 6.70
CA VAL A 11 7.96 -8.87 6.38
C VAL A 11 7.44 -10.30 6.34
N THR A 12 7.75 -11.01 5.25
CA THR A 12 7.48 -12.45 5.18
C THR A 12 8.48 -13.19 6.04
N VAL A 13 7.97 -13.92 7.04
CA VAL A 13 8.79 -14.77 7.91
C VAL A 13 8.58 -16.24 7.53
N VAL A 14 9.65 -16.91 7.13
CA VAL A 14 9.66 -18.35 6.85
C VAL A 14 10.60 -19.00 7.86
N SER A 15 10.08 -19.91 8.68
CA SER A 15 10.85 -20.64 9.69
C SER A 15 10.28 -22.04 9.91
N ASP A 16 11.16 -23.04 9.97
CA ASP A 16 10.81 -24.43 10.30
C ASP A 16 10.87 -24.71 11.82
N THR A 17 11.16 -23.68 12.62
CA THR A 17 11.35 -23.75 14.07
C THR A 17 10.75 -22.55 14.78
N ASP A 18 10.62 -22.63 16.11
CA ASP A 18 10.23 -21.49 16.93
C ASP A 18 11.20 -20.32 16.74
N PHE A 19 10.63 -19.12 16.59
CA PHE A 19 11.39 -17.90 16.31
C PHE A 19 10.89 -16.74 17.17
N GLN A 20 11.72 -15.70 17.27
CA GLN A 20 11.37 -14.43 17.90
C GLN A 20 11.75 -13.28 16.96
N ILE A 21 10.83 -12.34 16.77
CA ILE A 21 11.10 -11.08 16.07
C ILE A 21 11.39 -10.02 17.14
N VAL A 22 12.50 -9.31 16.99
CA VAL A 22 12.96 -8.26 17.91
C VAL A 22 13.08 -6.96 17.14
N PHE A 23 12.58 -5.87 17.72
CA PHE A 23 12.61 -4.54 17.11
C PHE A 23 13.32 -3.55 18.04
N ASP A 24 14.14 -2.68 17.44
CA ASP A 24 14.84 -1.59 18.14
C ASP A 24 14.04 -0.27 18.14
N ILE A 25 12.82 -0.30 17.59
CA ILE A 25 11.90 0.83 17.47
C ILE A 25 10.54 0.48 18.09
N ALA A 26 9.75 1.51 18.39
CA ALA A 26 8.35 1.29 18.77
C ALA A 26 7.56 0.76 17.56
N VAL A 27 6.74 -0.27 17.80
CA VAL A 27 5.86 -0.89 16.81
C VAL A 27 4.46 -0.89 17.40
N ASP A 28 3.47 -0.62 16.57
CA ASP A 28 2.05 -0.68 16.90
C ASP A 28 1.29 -1.40 15.77
N ASP A 29 0.02 -1.75 16.00
CA ASP A 29 -0.88 -2.34 15.00
C ASP A 29 -0.33 -3.61 14.31
N ILE A 30 0.20 -4.55 15.11
CA ILE A 30 0.80 -5.79 14.58
C ILE A 30 -0.28 -6.76 14.12
N GLU A 31 -0.25 -7.09 12.84
CA GLU A 31 -1.11 -8.11 12.24
C GLU A 31 -0.29 -9.28 11.66
N LYS A 32 -0.90 -10.47 11.63
CA LYS A 32 -0.30 -11.68 11.04
C LYS A 32 -1.17 -12.17 9.89
N ALA A 33 -0.56 -12.29 8.71
CA ALA A 33 -1.14 -12.98 7.56
C ALA A 33 -0.65 -14.45 7.50
N ASN A 34 -1.44 -15.32 6.87
CA ASN A 34 -1.05 -16.71 6.62
C ASN A 34 -0.17 -16.86 5.36
N ASP A 35 -0.30 -15.91 4.42
CA ASP A 35 0.42 -15.88 3.16
C ASP A 35 1.63 -14.95 3.23
N ALA A 36 2.52 -15.06 2.24
CA ALA A 36 3.64 -14.14 2.11
C ALA A 36 3.13 -12.70 2.00
N CYS A 37 3.80 -11.77 2.70
CA CYS A 37 3.48 -10.37 2.55
C CYS A 37 3.68 -9.95 1.09
N PHE A 38 2.78 -9.09 0.62
CA PHE A 38 2.83 -8.55 -0.72
C PHE A 38 4.15 -7.80 -0.97
N ASN A 39 4.59 -7.65 -2.21
CA ASN A 39 5.77 -6.83 -2.46
C ASN A 39 5.34 -5.36 -2.56
N GLU A 40 5.76 -4.49 -1.64
CA GLU A 40 5.42 -3.05 -1.65
C GLU A 40 5.78 -2.37 -2.98
N ALA A 41 6.78 -2.89 -3.71
CA ALA A 41 7.15 -2.40 -5.03
C ALA A 41 6.15 -2.77 -6.15
N SER A 42 5.17 -3.65 -5.88
CA SER A 42 4.28 -4.24 -6.89
C SER A 42 2.80 -3.95 -6.65
N CYS A 43 2.39 -2.77 -6.19
CA CYS A 43 0.97 -2.46 -5.90
C CYS A 43 0.08 -2.33 -7.14
N ASP A 44 -1.02 -3.10 -7.18
CA ASP A 44 -2.05 -3.03 -8.22
C ASP A 44 -3.28 -2.21 -7.82
N PHE A 45 -3.34 -1.74 -6.57
CA PHE A 45 -4.39 -0.87 -6.02
C PHE A 45 -5.79 -1.50 -5.87
N GLU A 46 -5.94 -2.81 -6.04
CA GLU A 46 -7.26 -3.45 -5.98
C GLU A 46 -7.90 -3.37 -4.59
N ASP A 47 -7.11 -3.68 -3.56
CA ASP A 47 -7.57 -3.64 -2.16
C ASP A 47 -7.26 -2.30 -1.49
N GLU A 48 -6.02 -1.83 -1.61
CA GLU A 48 -5.49 -0.65 -0.90
C GLU A 48 -4.29 -0.02 -1.61
N PHE A 49 -3.69 1.02 -1.01
CA PHE A 49 -2.49 1.67 -1.53
C PHE A 49 -1.19 0.90 -1.22
N CYS A 50 -1.25 -0.31 -0.67
CA CYS A 50 -0.09 -1.15 -0.36
C CYS A 50 1.05 -0.41 0.41
N GLY A 51 0.69 0.52 1.31
CA GLY A 51 1.64 1.33 2.08
C GLY A 51 2.04 2.67 1.43
N TYR A 52 1.71 2.92 0.15
CA TYR A 52 1.79 4.25 -0.44
C TYR A 52 0.85 5.21 0.32
N HIS A 53 1.32 6.42 0.58
CA HIS A 53 0.54 7.46 1.23
C HIS A 53 0.86 8.81 0.60
N ASN A 54 -0.13 9.68 0.54
CA ASN A 54 0.10 11.06 0.15
C ASN A 54 0.93 11.78 1.21
N THR A 55 1.93 12.54 0.77
CA THR A 55 2.65 13.42 1.67
C THR A 55 1.71 14.52 2.15
N LYS A 56 1.85 14.95 3.40
CA LYS A 56 1.03 16.04 3.94
C LYS A 56 1.59 17.41 3.61
N GLU A 57 2.86 17.45 3.20
CA GLU A 57 3.59 18.68 2.93
C GLU A 57 4.53 18.46 1.73
N GLY A 58 4.74 19.52 0.94
CA GLY A 58 5.72 19.53 -0.13
C GLY A 58 5.17 19.30 -1.54
N ASP A 59 3.88 19.03 -1.68
CA ASP A 59 3.15 19.07 -2.94
C ASP A 59 1.73 19.64 -2.77
N ASP A 60 1.07 19.89 -3.90
CA ASP A 60 -0.32 20.37 -3.99
C ASP A 60 -1.23 19.29 -4.62
N PHE A 61 -0.78 18.04 -4.69
CA PHE A 61 -1.44 16.97 -5.43
C PHE A 61 -1.49 15.68 -4.62
N ASP A 62 -2.72 15.18 -4.42
CA ASP A 62 -2.97 13.90 -3.79
C ASP A 62 -3.33 12.84 -4.85
N TRP A 63 -2.69 11.68 -4.78
CA TRP A 63 -3.14 10.48 -5.47
C TRP A 63 -4.44 9.99 -4.84
N TYR A 64 -5.37 9.53 -5.67
CA TYR A 64 -6.64 8.97 -5.23
C TYR A 64 -6.95 7.71 -6.03
N ARG A 65 -7.49 6.70 -5.35
CA ARG A 65 -7.83 5.42 -5.97
C ARG A 65 -9.12 5.56 -6.76
N ALA A 66 -9.12 5.12 -8.01
CA ALA A 66 -10.23 5.27 -8.94
C ALA A 66 -10.48 4.01 -9.75
N LYS A 67 -11.69 3.93 -10.34
CA LYS A 67 -12.11 2.87 -11.26
C LYS A 67 -12.57 3.47 -12.57
N GLY A 68 -12.21 2.81 -13.67
CA GLY A 68 -12.60 3.23 -15.01
C GLY A 68 -12.30 4.72 -15.27
N ARG A 69 -13.05 5.33 -16.20
CA ARG A 69 -12.79 6.72 -16.57
C ARG A 69 -13.38 7.70 -15.55
N ILE A 70 -12.52 8.52 -14.97
CA ILE A 70 -12.90 9.60 -14.05
C ILE A 70 -13.32 10.82 -14.88
N TYR A 71 -14.50 11.37 -14.61
CA TYR A 71 -15.09 12.47 -15.38
C TYR A 71 -14.16 13.71 -15.36
N TYR A 72 -13.91 14.31 -16.53
CA TYR A 72 -12.91 15.36 -16.81
C TYR A 72 -11.43 14.94 -16.86
N SER A 73 -11.08 13.67 -16.67
CA SER A 73 -9.70 13.19 -16.82
C SER A 73 -9.44 12.49 -18.17
N THR A 74 -8.17 12.48 -18.59
CA THR A 74 -7.63 11.53 -19.57
C THR A 74 -7.37 10.15 -18.96
N GLY A 75 -7.97 9.86 -17.79
CA GLY A 75 -7.83 8.59 -17.10
C GLY A 75 -8.23 7.41 -17.98
N GLN A 76 -7.65 6.25 -17.68
CA GLN A 76 -7.83 5.06 -18.48
C GLN A 76 -9.28 4.58 -18.39
N SER A 77 -9.80 4.02 -19.48
CA SER A 77 -11.16 3.47 -19.49
C SER A 77 -11.29 2.21 -18.63
N VAL A 78 -10.19 1.47 -18.46
CA VAL A 78 -10.08 0.24 -17.69
C VAL A 78 -8.76 0.25 -16.93
N ASP A 79 -8.71 -0.44 -15.80
CA ASP A 79 -7.46 -0.69 -15.08
C ASP A 79 -6.57 -1.67 -15.88
N HIS A 80 -5.24 -1.51 -15.79
CA HIS A 80 -4.27 -2.32 -16.51
C HIS A 80 -4.09 -3.73 -15.93
N THR A 81 -4.22 -3.90 -14.61
CA THR A 81 -3.95 -5.19 -13.95
C THR A 81 -5.06 -6.18 -14.24
N THR A 82 -6.31 -5.74 -14.12
CA THR A 82 -7.50 -6.55 -14.34
C THR A 82 -8.01 -6.49 -15.79
N ASN A 83 -7.65 -5.42 -16.52
CA ASN A 83 -8.18 -5.11 -17.85
C ASN A 83 -9.72 -4.92 -17.86
N THR A 84 -10.27 -4.42 -16.75
CA THR A 84 -11.72 -4.21 -16.56
C THR A 84 -12.04 -2.80 -16.06
N VAL A 85 -13.30 -2.38 -16.17
CA VAL A 85 -13.74 -1.07 -15.62
C VAL A 85 -13.90 -1.12 -14.10
N GLU A 86 -13.94 -2.33 -13.55
CA GLU A 86 -14.11 -2.64 -12.14
C GLU A 86 -12.78 -2.70 -11.37
N GLY A 87 -11.64 -2.78 -12.05
CA GLY A 87 -10.33 -2.69 -11.41
C GLY A 87 -9.99 -1.29 -10.96
N TYR A 88 -9.09 -1.19 -9.99
CA TYR A 88 -8.63 0.05 -9.38
C TYR A 88 -7.25 0.45 -9.90
N TYR A 89 -7.03 1.76 -9.98
CA TYR A 89 -5.71 2.36 -10.14
C TYR A 89 -5.59 3.59 -9.24
N ALA A 90 -4.38 4.07 -9.01
CA ALA A 90 -4.10 5.34 -8.37
C ALA A 90 -3.30 6.24 -9.33
#